data_AF-A0A831K5B4-F1
#
_entry.id   AF-A0A831K5B4-F1
#
_cell.length_a   1.000
_cell.length_b   1.000
_cell.length_c   1.000
_cell.angle_alpha   90.00
_cell.angle_beta   90.00
_cell.angle_gamma   90.00
#
_symmetry.space_group_name_H-M   'P 1'
#
loop_
_entity.id
_entity.type
_entity.pdbx_description
1 polymer ?
#
loop_
_entity_poly.entity_id
_entity_poly.type
_entity_poly.pdbx_seq_one_letter_code
_entity_poly.pdbx_strand_id
1 'polypeptide(L)'
;RKIESEEKTFLTKHNIKVFSEIYNMEAAADYITEKANSHDLYISIDIDALDPAFAPAVSYPEPNGLTPKEFFYILNRLLKIKSLKAIDIVEIVPEKDKNFDNRTLRTTAKIIEEASFKQ
;
A
#
# COMPACT_ATOMS: atom_id res chain seq x y z
N ARG A 1 2.46 -10.47 2.34
CA ARG A 1 3.78 -11.01 2.76
C ARG A 1 3.74 -12.53 2.75
N LYS A 2 2.58 -13.10 3.02
CA LYS A 2 2.19 -14.43 2.61
C LYS A 2 1.86 -14.48 1.11
N ILE A 3 2.40 -15.46 0.39
CA ILE A 3 2.05 -15.79 -1.00
C ILE A 3 2.04 -17.31 -1.08
N GLU A 4 0.89 -17.89 -1.41
CA GLU A 4 0.71 -19.33 -1.54
C GLU A 4 1.34 -19.87 -2.84
N SER A 5 1.53 -21.19 -2.92
CA SER A 5 2.24 -21.81 -4.05
C SER A 5 1.51 -21.56 -5.38
N GLU A 6 0.18 -21.68 -5.38
CA GLU A 6 -0.66 -21.42 -6.54
C GLU A 6 -0.57 -19.95 -6.99
N GLU A 7 -0.55 -19.02 -6.05
CA GLU A 7 -0.40 -17.58 -6.34
C GLU A 7 0.97 -17.30 -6.95
N LYS A 8 2.04 -17.89 -6.40
CA LYS A 8 3.39 -17.76 -6.96
C LYS A 8 3.48 -18.27 -8.40
N THR A 9 2.82 -19.39 -8.69
CA THR A 9 2.70 -19.92 -10.06
C THR A 9 1.95 -18.94 -10.95
N PHE A 10 0.82 -18.40 -10.50
CA PHE A 10 0.03 -17.42 -11.25
C PHE A 10 0.85 -16.15 -11.56
N LEU A 11 1.51 -15.57 -10.56
CA LEU A 11 2.34 -14.37 -10.69
C LEU A 11 3.46 -14.57 -11.72
N THR A 12 4.16 -15.70 -11.66
CA THR A 12 5.25 -16.03 -12.59
C THR A 12 4.73 -16.22 -14.00
N LYS A 13 3.62 -16.97 -14.16
CA LYS A 13 3.01 -17.25 -15.47
C LYS A 13 2.54 -15.97 -16.17
N HIS A 14 2.04 -14.99 -15.42
CA HIS A 14 1.52 -13.74 -15.94
C HIS A 14 2.52 -12.57 -15.91
N ASN A 15 3.79 -12.85 -15.55
CA ASN A 15 4.85 -11.86 -15.44
C ASN A 15 4.46 -10.66 -14.55
N ILE A 16 3.71 -10.94 -13.48
CA ILE A 16 3.30 -9.93 -12.50
C ILE A 16 4.47 -9.66 -11.58
N LYS A 17 4.94 -8.41 -11.58
CA LYS A 17 6.05 -8.00 -10.73
C LYS A 17 5.58 -7.86 -9.28
N VAL A 18 6.25 -8.60 -8.38
CA VAL A 18 6.01 -8.52 -6.93
C VAL A 18 7.25 -7.96 -6.24
N PHE A 19 6.99 -7.11 -5.25
CA PHE A 19 7.99 -6.59 -4.33
C PHE A 19 7.67 -7.11 -2.93
N SER A 20 8.51 -8.01 -2.44
CA SER A 20 8.46 -8.56 -1.08
C SER A 20 9.79 -8.29 -0.38
N GLU A 21 9.79 -8.08 0.93
CA GLU A 21 11.01 -7.86 1.72
C GLU A 21 11.93 -6.79 1.09
N ILE A 22 11.37 -5.58 0.92
CA ILE A 22 12.01 -4.51 0.16
C ILE A 22 13.24 -3.98 0.91
N TYR A 23 14.42 -4.53 0.65
CA TYR A 23 15.68 -4.07 1.25
C TYR A 23 16.14 -2.71 0.72
N ASN A 24 15.84 -2.40 -0.54
CA ASN A 24 16.14 -1.13 -1.17
C ASN A 24 14.85 -0.44 -1.61
N MET A 25 14.32 0.37 -0.71
CA MET A 25 13.06 1.10 -0.90
C MET A 25 13.13 2.11 -2.06
N GLU A 26 14.27 2.76 -2.24
CA GLU A 26 14.49 3.72 -3.32
C GLU A 26 14.43 3.04 -4.69
N ALA A 27 15.18 1.95 -4.87
CA ALA A 27 15.18 1.20 -6.13
C ALA A 27 13.80 0.61 -6.46
N ALA A 28 13.06 0.13 -5.46
CA ALA A 28 11.69 -0.34 -5.65
C ALA A 28 10.76 0.80 -6.08
N ALA A 29 10.80 1.94 -5.39
CA ALA A 29 9.99 3.09 -5.73
C ALA A 29 10.36 3.67 -7.12
N ASP A 30 11.64 3.68 -7.50
CA ASP A 30 12.11 4.11 -8.82
C ASP A 30 11.48 3.25 -9.91
N TYR A 31 11.62 1.94 -9.78
CA TYR A 31 11.05 0.99 -10.74
C TYR A 31 9.53 1.14 -10.87
N ILE A 32 8.80 1.17 -9.74
CA ILE A 32 7.33 1.26 -9.77
C ILE A 32 6.91 2.57 -10.42
N THR A 33 7.55 3.69 -10.06
CA THR A 33 7.22 5.01 -10.61
C THR A 33 7.51 5.09 -12.10
N GLU A 34 8.64 4.54 -12.57
CA GLU A 34 9.00 4.47 -13.99
C GLU A 34 7.95 3.70 -14.80
N LYS A 35 7.53 2.53 -14.31
CA LYS A 35 6.49 1.73 -14.98
C LYS A 35 5.13 2.41 -14.96
N ALA A 36 4.75 3.02 -13.85
CA ALA A 36 3.48 3.69 -13.72
C ALA A 36 3.35 4.94 -14.60
N ASN A 37 4.45 5.68 -14.86
CA ASN A 37 4.44 6.87 -15.71
C ASN A 37 4.05 6.64 -17.19
N SER A 38 4.06 5.39 -17.65
CA SER A 38 3.75 5.04 -19.05
C SER A 38 2.29 4.62 -19.28
N HIS A 39 1.47 4.60 -18.23
CA HIS A 39 0.11 4.06 -18.27
C HIS A 39 -0.85 4.91 -17.44
N ASP A 40 -2.16 4.74 -17.67
CA ASP A 40 -3.16 5.18 -16.70
C ASP A 40 -3.02 4.37 -15.42
N LEU A 41 -2.90 5.07 -14.29
CA LEU A 41 -2.58 4.46 -13.02
C LEU A 41 -3.84 4.36 -12.14
N TYR A 42 -4.03 3.17 -11.58
CA TYR A 42 -4.98 2.89 -10.53
C TYR A 42 -4.22 2.30 -9.34
N ILE A 43 -4.51 2.76 -8.13
CA ILE A 43 -3.86 2.28 -6.91
C ILE A 43 -4.91 1.64 -6.01
N SER A 44 -4.73 0.36 -5.68
CA SER A 44 -5.52 -0.30 -4.63
C SER A 44 -4.66 -0.43 -3.39
N ILE A 45 -5.07 0.19 -2.30
CA ILE A 45 -4.38 0.15 -1.02
C ILE A 45 -5.18 -0.75 -0.09
N ASP A 46 -4.66 -1.95 0.14
CA ASP A 46 -5.04 -2.73 1.31
C ASP A 46 -4.30 -2.15 2.53
N ILE A 47 -5.04 -1.70 3.54
CA ILE A 47 -4.43 -1.07 4.72
C ILE A 47 -3.65 -2.09 5.57
N ASP A 48 -3.91 -3.39 5.40
CA ASP A 48 -3.15 -4.47 6.07
C ASP A 48 -1.72 -4.66 5.52
N ALA A 49 -1.39 -3.96 4.41
CA ALA A 49 -0.03 -3.87 3.92
C ALA A 49 0.91 -3.18 4.92
N LEU A 50 0.36 -2.27 5.75
CA LEU A 50 1.08 -1.64 6.85
C LEU A 50 1.29 -2.62 8.00
N ASP A 51 2.34 -2.39 8.78
CA ASP A 51 2.54 -3.17 10.00
C ASP A 51 1.36 -2.94 10.99
N PRO A 52 0.88 -3.96 11.70
CA PRO A 52 -0.20 -3.83 12.69
C PRO A 52 0.11 -2.83 13.81
N ALA A 53 1.39 -2.50 14.04
CA ALA A 53 1.77 -1.39 14.91
C ALA A 53 1.13 -0.05 14.47
N PHE A 54 0.78 0.12 13.20
CA PHE A 54 0.23 1.34 12.59
C PHE A 54 -1.17 1.17 11.99
N ALA A 55 -1.56 -0.07 11.62
CA ALA A 55 -2.89 -0.41 11.14
C ALA A 55 -3.45 -1.66 11.85
N PRO A 56 -3.73 -1.61 13.16
CA PRO A 56 -4.18 -2.78 13.92
C PRO A 56 -5.63 -3.21 13.61
N ALA A 57 -6.47 -2.33 13.08
CA ALA A 57 -7.91 -2.55 12.92
C ALA A 57 -8.25 -2.96 11.48
N VAL A 58 -7.78 -4.16 11.11
CA VAL A 58 -8.00 -4.79 9.80
C VAL A 58 -8.58 -6.19 9.95
N SER A 59 -8.99 -6.80 8.84
CA SER A 59 -9.45 -8.19 8.81
C SER A 59 -8.35 -9.16 9.24
N TYR A 60 -7.18 -9.07 8.61
CA TYR A 60 -6.05 -10.00 8.79
C TYR A 60 -4.73 -9.26 9.09
N PRO A 61 -4.48 -8.86 10.35
CA PRO A 61 -3.24 -8.16 10.68
C PRO A 61 -2.03 -9.11 10.54
N GLU A 62 -1.15 -8.84 9.57
CA GLU A 62 0.09 -9.60 9.37
C GLU A 62 1.33 -8.81 9.84
N PRO A 63 2.17 -9.36 10.73
CA PRO A 63 3.39 -8.68 11.19
C PRO A 63 4.41 -8.47 10.06
N ASN A 64 5.42 -7.65 10.36
CA ASN A 64 6.52 -7.28 9.46
C ASN A 64 6.04 -6.46 8.25
N GLY A 65 5.04 -5.62 8.47
CA GLY A 65 4.49 -4.78 7.41
C GLY A 65 5.28 -3.52 7.14
N LEU A 66 4.80 -2.77 6.14
CA LEU A 66 5.41 -1.48 5.83
C LEU A 66 5.25 -0.55 7.02
N THR A 67 6.33 0.12 7.40
CA THR A 67 6.22 1.27 8.29
C THR A 67 5.55 2.43 7.54
N PRO A 68 4.94 3.40 8.24
CA PRO A 68 4.37 4.59 7.61
C PRO A 68 5.40 5.33 6.76
N LYS A 69 6.66 5.36 7.18
CA LYS A 69 7.73 6.01 6.43
C LYS A 69 7.93 5.36 5.05
N GLU A 70 7.98 4.04 4.99
CA GLU A 70 8.17 3.28 3.75
C GLU A 70 6.94 3.38 2.84
N PHE A 71 5.75 3.20 3.43
CA PHE A 71 4.49 3.31 2.72
C PHE A 71 4.31 4.70 2.10
N PHE A 72 4.45 5.77 2.89
CA PHE A 72 4.31 7.13 2.38
C PHE A 72 5.45 7.52 1.43
N TYR A 73 6.63 6.91 1.53
CA TYR A 73 7.69 7.14 0.56
C TYR A 73 7.26 6.67 -0.84
N ILE A 74 6.72 5.46 -0.98
CA ILE A 74 6.19 4.95 -2.25
C ILE A 74 4.97 5.76 -2.68
N LEU A 75 3.97 5.91 -1.79
CA LEU A 75 2.70 6.58 -2.12
C LEU A 75 2.94 8.00 -2.63
N ASN A 76 3.78 8.79 -1.96
CA ASN A 76 4.06 10.18 -2.38
C ASN A 76 4.72 10.29 -3.76
N ARG A 77 5.36 9.24 -4.24
CA ARG A 77 5.94 9.19 -5.58
C ARG A 77 4.88 8.87 -6.62
N LEU A 78 4.00 7.91 -6.31
CA LEU A 78 2.87 7.54 -7.15
C LEU A 78 1.83 8.66 -7.28
N LEU A 79 1.57 9.41 -6.21
CA LEU A 79 0.65 10.55 -6.22
C LEU A 79 1.10 11.70 -7.14
N LYS A 80 2.37 11.73 -7.56
CA LYS A 80 2.88 12.73 -8.52
C LYS A 80 2.66 12.34 -9.98
N ILE A 81 2.15 11.14 -10.23
CA ILE A 81 1.92 10.62 -11.57
C ILE A 81 0.66 11.25 -12.14
N LYS A 82 0.80 12.02 -13.22
CA LYS A 82 -0.30 12.77 -13.85
C LYS A 82 -1.44 11.89 -14.38
N SER A 83 -1.13 10.63 -14.70
CA SER A 83 -2.09 9.66 -15.22
C SER A 83 -2.77 8.83 -14.13
N LEU A 84 -2.58 9.16 -12.85
CA LEU A 84 -3.35 8.58 -11.75
C LEU A 84 -4.84 8.92 -11.89
N LYS A 85 -5.69 7.90 -11.95
CA LYS A 85 -7.14 8.03 -12.19
C LYS A 85 -7.99 7.81 -10.96
N ALA A 86 -7.58 6.88 -10.11
CA ALA A 86 -8.34 6.52 -8.91
C ALA A 86 -7.45 5.80 -7.89
N ILE A 87 -7.89 5.89 -6.64
CA ILE A 87 -7.31 5.20 -5.49
C ILE A 87 -8.44 4.58 -4.71
N ASP A 88 -8.33 3.29 -4.45
CA ASP A 88 -9.19 2.59 -3.48
C ASP A 88 -8.40 2.33 -2.20
N ILE A 89 -9.06 2.47 -1.05
CA ILE A 89 -8.51 2.12 0.26
C ILE A 89 -9.47 1.15 0.93
N VAL A 90 -9.00 -0.06 1.22
CA VAL A 90 -9.85 -1.20 1.62
C VAL A 90 -9.39 -1.83 2.95
N GLU A 91 -10.16 -2.82 3.41
CA GLU A 91 -9.88 -3.67 4.59
C GLU A 91 -9.80 -2.96 5.96
N ILE A 92 -10.32 -1.74 6.06
CA ILE A 92 -10.49 -1.08 7.35
C ILE A 92 -11.66 -1.75 8.10
N VAL A 93 -11.45 -2.12 9.37
CA VAL A 93 -12.50 -2.63 10.27
C VAL A 93 -12.66 -1.67 11.47
N PRO A 94 -13.44 -0.57 11.33
CA PRO A 94 -13.52 0.52 12.32
C PRO A 94 -13.83 0.06 13.75
N GLU A 95 -14.63 -0.99 13.89
CA GLU A 95 -15.08 -1.55 15.16
C GLU A 95 -13.91 -2.09 15.99
N LYS A 96 -12.87 -2.59 15.33
CA LYS A 96 -11.65 -3.09 15.99
C LYS A 96 -10.74 -1.96 16.47
N ASP A 97 -10.90 -0.73 15.96
CA ASP A 97 -9.96 0.38 16.18
C ASP A 97 -10.18 1.13 17.51
N LYS A 98 -11.31 0.88 18.18
CA LYS A 98 -11.72 1.55 19.43
C LYS A 98 -10.68 1.46 20.54
N ASN A 99 -10.00 0.32 20.65
CA ASN A 99 -8.98 0.07 21.67
C ASN A 99 -7.58 0.51 21.23
N PHE A 100 -7.45 1.08 20.03
CA PHE A 100 -6.17 1.49 19.43
C PHE A 100 -6.12 2.99 19.16
N ASP A 101 -6.90 3.82 19.88
CA ASP A 101 -6.98 5.29 19.65
C ASP A 101 -7.29 5.65 18.19
N ASN A 102 -8.15 4.84 17.55
CA ASN A 102 -8.52 5.00 16.14
C ASN A 102 -7.30 5.07 15.21
N ARG A 103 -6.21 4.36 15.53
CA ARG A 103 -4.93 4.47 14.81
C ARG A 103 -5.07 4.12 13.34
N THR A 104 -5.82 3.08 13.00
CA THR A 104 -6.03 2.68 11.61
C THR A 104 -6.80 3.75 10.86
N LEU A 105 -7.89 4.26 11.45
CA LEU A 105 -8.68 5.35 10.88
C LEU A 105 -7.87 6.64 10.70
N ARG A 106 -7.01 7.00 11.66
CA ARG A 106 -6.10 8.15 11.56
C ARG A 106 -5.08 7.96 10.44
N THR A 107 -4.52 6.75 10.32
CA THR A 107 -3.60 6.41 9.23
C THR A 107 -4.31 6.50 7.88
N THR A 108 -5.50 5.92 7.74
CA THR A 108 -6.33 6.03 6.53
C THR A 108 -6.69 7.48 6.19
N ALA A 109 -7.09 8.28 7.18
CA ALA A 109 -7.37 9.70 6.99
C ALA A 109 -6.13 10.45 6.45
N LYS A 110 -4.93 10.12 6.93
CA LYS A 110 -3.69 10.71 6.42
C LYS A 110 -3.41 10.31 4.96
N ILE A 111 -3.73 9.07 4.58
CA ILE A 111 -3.63 8.62 3.18
C ILE A 111 -4.56 9.44 2.28
N ILE A 112 -5.82 9.61 2.69
CA ILE A 112 -6.80 10.42 1.96
C ILE A 112 -6.33 11.87 1.85
N GLU A 113 -5.80 12.44 2.94
CA GLU A 113 -5.26 13.80 2.96
C GLU A 113 -4.13 13.96 1.91
N GLU A 114 -3.11 13.10 1.93
CA GLU A 114 -2.00 13.16 0.97
C GLU A 114 -2.48 12.99 -0.48
N ALA A 115 -3.44 12.10 -0.71
CA ALA A 115 -4.03 11.86 -2.03
C ALA A 115 -4.90 13.01 -2.54
N SER A 116 -5.53 13.77 -1.64
CA SER A 116 -6.43 14.88 -2.00
C SER A 116 -5.67 16.16 -2.35
N PHE A 117 -4.53 16.42 -1.71
CA PHE A 117 -3.77 17.66 -1.90
C PHE A 117 -2.78 17.64 -3.08
N LYS A 118 -2.56 16.48 -3.70
CA LYS A 118 -1.52 16.30 -4.74
C LYS A 118 -2.06 15.95 -6.12
N GLN A 119 -3.38 16.01 -6.31
CA GLN A 119 -4.05 15.93 -7.61
C GLN A 119 -4.12 17.31 -8.28
#